data_AF-K2CLJ5-F1
#
_entry.id   AF-K2CLJ5-F1
#
_cell.length_a   1.000
_cell.length_b   1.000
_cell.length_c   1.000
_cell.angle_alpha   90.00
_cell.angle_beta   90.00
_cell.angle_gamma   90.00
#
_symmetry.space_group_name_H-M   'P 1'
#
loop_
_entity.id
_entity.type
_entity.pdbx_description
1 polymer ?
#
loop_
_entity_poly.entity_id
_entity_poly.type
_entity_poly.pdbx_seq_one_letter_code
_entity_poly.pdbx_strand_id
1 'polypeptide(L)'
;MKKLLLLLFFIPSLNYAAFTSNENQRLLVEKQIQKTEISISNLSLKMENTKKIIFEEKEKINQLTQEETALKVKLQKEKEALNQQLLLAYRIKETPLLQTLLTQKAVSEDEKIRVYLTHLNQAQLTLAQQMMKTINLLEKTNQTLLTHQSSLEKIYQNQKMEKEGLELALQKRKGLLCNLHSPETSTKRA
;
A
#
# COMPACT_ATOMS: atom_id res chain seq x y z
N MET A 1 -13.41 94.98 -19.38
CA MET A 1 -14.30 93.88 -18.96
C MET A 1 -13.65 92.57 -19.38
N LYS A 2 -12.87 91.90 -18.54
CA LYS A 2 -13.27 90.74 -17.70
C LYS A 2 -14.14 89.70 -18.45
N LYS A 3 -13.52 88.59 -18.89
CA LYS A 3 -13.70 87.23 -18.34
C LYS A 3 -12.90 86.24 -19.21
N LEU A 4 -11.75 85.77 -18.75
CA LEU A 4 -11.51 84.68 -17.78
C LEU A 4 -11.21 83.37 -18.53
N LEU A 5 -9.93 83.19 -18.86
CA LEU A 5 -9.29 81.89 -19.02
C LEU A 5 -9.64 81.02 -17.81
N LEU A 6 -10.28 79.87 -18.00
CA LEU A 6 -10.45 78.85 -16.97
C LEU A 6 -10.23 77.45 -17.54
N LEU A 7 -9.08 76.90 -17.15
CA LEU A 7 -8.83 75.51 -16.77
C LEU A 7 -8.84 74.42 -17.86
N LEU A 8 -7.70 74.31 -18.53
CA LEU A 8 -7.17 73.07 -19.13
C LEU A 8 -6.37 72.23 -18.11
N PHE A 9 -6.88 72.03 -16.89
CA PHE A 9 -6.19 71.18 -15.91
C PHE A 9 -7.18 70.34 -15.10
N PHE A 10 -7.68 69.25 -15.69
CA PHE A 10 -8.42 68.23 -14.94
C PHE A 10 -8.33 66.83 -15.55
N ILE A 11 -7.12 66.34 -15.91
CA ILE A 11 -6.91 64.90 -16.16
C ILE A 11 -5.55 64.37 -15.64
N PRO A 12 -5.24 64.42 -14.32
CA PRO A 12 -4.24 63.50 -13.75
C PRO A 12 -4.85 62.41 -12.85
N SER A 13 -6.04 62.61 -12.29
CA SER A 13 -6.60 61.73 -11.25
C SER A 13 -7.19 60.42 -11.80
N LEU A 14 -7.82 60.43 -12.97
CA LEU A 14 -8.39 59.22 -13.60
C LEU A 14 -7.32 58.21 -14.02
N ASN A 15 -6.19 58.70 -14.55
CA ASN A 15 -5.08 57.83 -14.98
C ASN A 15 -4.34 57.22 -13.78
N TYR A 16 -4.23 57.94 -12.66
CA TYR A 16 -3.57 57.42 -11.45
C TYR A 16 -4.42 56.35 -10.73
N ALA A 17 -5.74 56.52 -10.68
CA ALA A 17 -6.67 55.52 -10.13
C ALA A 17 -6.70 54.23 -10.99
N ALA A 18 -6.70 54.36 -12.32
CA ALA A 18 -6.62 53.21 -13.23
C ALA A 18 -5.25 52.48 -13.13
N PHE A 19 -4.16 53.24 -13.02
CA PHE A 19 -2.80 52.69 -12.85
C PHE A 19 -2.64 51.91 -11.54
N THR A 20 -3.05 52.51 -10.41
CA THR A 20 -2.99 51.85 -9.10
C THR A 20 -3.92 50.64 -9.00
N SER A 21 -5.10 50.67 -9.64
CA SER A 21 -6.00 49.51 -9.76
C SER A 21 -5.34 48.34 -10.48
N ASN A 22 -4.60 48.63 -11.57
CA ASN A 22 -3.94 47.63 -12.40
C ASN A 22 -2.72 46.99 -11.71
N GLU A 23 -1.91 47.80 -11.03
CA GLU A 23 -0.81 47.29 -10.19
C GLU A 23 -1.32 46.39 -9.05
N ASN A 24 -2.43 46.78 -8.40
CA ASN A 24 -3.04 45.97 -7.35
C ASN A 24 -3.58 44.64 -7.90
N GLN A 25 -4.20 44.63 -9.08
CA GLN A 25 -4.65 43.40 -9.75
C GLN A 25 -3.48 42.48 -10.09
N ARG A 26 -2.39 43.04 -10.63
CA ARG A 26 -1.17 42.28 -10.91
C ARG A 26 -0.59 41.64 -9.65
N LEU A 27 -0.45 42.40 -8.56
CA LEU A 27 0.04 41.88 -7.28
C LEU A 27 -0.85 40.76 -6.73
N LEU A 28 -2.17 40.85 -6.91
CA LEU A 28 -3.11 39.79 -6.51
C LEU A 28 -2.90 38.52 -7.35
N VAL A 29 -2.72 38.64 -8.67
CA VAL A 29 -2.44 37.49 -9.56
C VAL A 29 -1.08 36.87 -9.22
N GLU A 30 -0.03 37.66 -8.98
CA GLU A 30 1.28 37.17 -8.56
C GLU A 30 1.21 36.38 -7.24
N LYS A 31 0.46 36.88 -6.25
CA LYS A 31 0.20 36.15 -5.00
C LYS A 31 -0.55 34.84 -5.22
N GLN A 32 -1.51 34.80 -6.15
CA GLN A 32 -2.23 33.57 -6.50
C GLN A 32 -1.34 32.56 -7.24
N ILE A 33 -0.44 33.02 -8.10
CA ILE A 33 0.56 32.18 -8.76
C ILE A 33 1.47 31.56 -7.69
N GLN A 34 2.04 32.35 -6.78
CA GLN A 34 2.89 31.85 -5.70
C GLN A 34 2.18 30.78 -4.85
N LYS A 35 0.92 31.01 -4.45
CA LYS A 35 0.12 30.00 -3.72
C LYS A 35 -0.06 28.72 -4.53
N THR A 36 -0.26 28.84 -5.83
CA THR A 36 -0.45 27.69 -6.73
C THR A 36 0.85 26.91 -6.91
N GLU A 37 2.00 27.58 -7.04
CA GLU A 37 3.33 26.94 -7.11
C GLU A 37 3.67 26.16 -5.83
N ILE A 38 3.37 26.74 -4.65
CA ILE A 38 3.52 26.03 -3.37
C ILE A 38 2.64 24.77 -3.36
N SER A 39 1.39 24.87 -3.83
CA SER A 39 0.49 23.72 -3.91
C SER A 39 1.01 22.64 -4.86
N ILE A 40 1.53 23.02 -6.04
CA ILE A 40 2.13 22.10 -7.02
C ILE A 40 3.34 21.39 -6.42
N SER A 41 4.23 22.13 -5.77
CA SER A 41 5.42 21.58 -5.11
C SER A 41 5.04 20.56 -4.03
N ASN A 42 4.10 20.93 -3.15
CA ASN A 42 3.62 20.04 -2.09
C ASN A 42 2.96 18.77 -2.64
N LEU A 43 2.14 18.88 -3.69
CA LEU A 43 1.52 17.72 -4.34
C LEU A 43 2.57 16.82 -5.01
N SER A 44 3.57 17.41 -5.66
CA SER A 44 4.66 16.66 -6.31
C SER A 44 5.48 15.87 -5.28
N LEU A 45 5.82 16.49 -4.15
CA LEU A 45 6.50 15.82 -3.04
C LEU A 45 5.66 14.69 -2.44
N LYS A 46 4.35 14.92 -2.25
CA LYS A 46 3.43 13.88 -1.79
C LYS A 46 3.38 12.70 -2.75
N MET A 47 3.24 12.95 -4.07
CA MET A 47 3.22 11.89 -5.08
C MET A 47 4.50 11.06 -5.07
N GLU A 48 5.66 11.69 -4.88
CA GLU A 48 6.93 10.97 -4.80
C GLU A 48 7.01 10.07 -3.55
N ASN A 49 6.57 10.60 -2.40
CA ASN A 49 6.44 9.79 -1.19
C ASN A 49 5.44 8.63 -1.37
N THR A 50 4.30 8.89 -2.01
CA THR A 50 3.28 7.88 -2.33
C THR A 50 3.86 6.78 -3.22
N LYS A 51 4.68 7.11 -4.24
CA LYS A 51 5.38 6.09 -5.05
C LYS A 51 6.32 5.23 -4.22
N LYS A 52 7.08 5.83 -3.30
CA LYS A 52 7.97 5.09 -2.40
C LYS A 52 7.18 4.12 -1.51
N ILE A 53 6.07 4.58 -0.93
CA ILE A 53 5.17 3.75 -0.12
C ILE A 53 4.58 2.59 -0.95
N ILE A 54 4.14 2.85 -2.18
CA ILE A 54 3.65 1.80 -3.10
C ILE A 54 4.73 0.74 -3.33
N PHE A 55 5.98 1.16 -3.56
CA PHE A 55 7.10 0.24 -3.75
C PHE A 55 7.34 -0.62 -2.50
N GLU A 56 7.44 0.00 -1.33
CA GLU A 56 7.63 -0.70 -0.05
C GLU A 56 6.50 -1.68 0.26
N GLU A 57 5.25 -1.30 -0.04
CA GLU A 57 4.08 -2.16 0.20
C GLU A 57 4.04 -3.35 -0.76
N LYS A 58 4.44 -3.16 -2.03
CA LYS A 58 4.59 -4.27 -2.99
C LYS A 58 5.68 -5.25 -2.56
N GLU A 59 6.81 -4.76 -2.06
CA GLU A 59 7.89 -5.62 -1.56
C GLU A 59 7.41 -6.48 -0.39
N LYS A 60 6.66 -5.91 0.56
CA LYS A 60 6.05 -6.67 1.67
C LYS A 60 5.07 -7.72 1.16
N ILE A 61 4.20 -7.38 0.21
CA ILE A 61 3.26 -8.34 -0.40
C ILE A 61 4.05 -9.49 -1.06
N ASN A 62 5.10 -9.19 -1.83
CA ASN A 62 5.94 -10.20 -2.46
C ASN A 62 6.58 -11.14 -1.43
N GLN A 63 7.14 -10.60 -0.34
CA GLN A 63 7.72 -11.39 0.74
C GLN A 63 6.67 -12.31 1.40
N LEU A 64 5.49 -11.79 1.70
CA LEU A 64 4.39 -12.57 2.27
C LEU A 64 3.89 -13.66 1.31
N THR A 65 3.82 -13.38 0.00
CA THR A 65 3.44 -14.38 -1.01
C THR A 65 4.47 -15.50 -1.13
N GLN A 66 5.77 -15.17 -1.03
CA GLN A 66 6.83 -16.18 -0.98
C GLN A 66 6.73 -17.04 0.29
N GLU A 67 6.47 -16.41 1.44
CA GLU A 67 6.26 -17.12 2.71
C GLU A 67 5.02 -18.02 2.65
N GLU A 68 3.90 -17.53 2.14
CA GLU A 68 2.67 -18.31 1.91
C GLU A 68 2.95 -19.55 1.05
N THR A 69 3.70 -19.37 -0.05
CA THR A 69 4.08 -20.46 -0.95
C THR A 69 4.93 -21.49 -0.23
N ALA A 70 5.93 -21.05 0.55
CA ALA A 70 6.78 -21.94 1.33
C ALA A 70 5.98 -22.72 2.39
N LEU A 71 5.04 -22.06 3.07
CA LEU A 71 4.14 -22.69 4.04
C LEU A 71 3.20 -23.71 3.39
N LYS A 72 2.65 -23.43 2.20
CA LYS A 72 1.85 -24.40 1.44
C LYS A 72 2.65 -25.65 1.06
N VAL A 73 3.87 -25.47 0.57
CA VAL A 73 4.78 -26.60 0.25
C VAL A 73 5.11 -27.40 1.51
N LYS A 74 5.39 -26.72 2.63
CA LYS A 74 5.66 -27.37 3.91
C LYS A 74 4.45 -28.18 4.39
N LEU A 75 3.26 -27.60 4.36
CA LEU A 75 2.01 -28.26 4.75
C LEU A 75 1.74 -29.50 3.88
N GLN A 76 2.01 -29.42 2.58
CA GLN A 76 1.86 -30.55 1.68
C GLN A 76 2.81 -31.71 2.05
N LYS A 77 4.08 -31.42 2.35
CA LYS A 77 5.03 -32.43 2.82
C LYS A 77 4.61 -33.06 4.16
N GLU A 78 4.10 -32.24 5.09
CA GLU A 78 3.61 -32.74 6.38
C GLU A 78 2.37 -33.66 6.20
N LYS A 79 1.46 -33.32 5.28
CA LYS A 79 0.31 -34.18 4.91
C LYS A 79 0.76 -35.51 4.30
N GLU A 80 1.74 -35.49 3.40
CA GLU A 80 2.29 -36.70 2.79
C GLU A 80 2.94 -37.61 3.83
N ALA A 81 3.74 -37.02 4.74
CA ALA A 81 4.34 -37.76 5.85
C ALA A 81 3.28 -38.38 6.77
N LEU A 82 2.20 -37.65 7.09
CA LEU A 82 1.11 -38.16 7.92
C LEU A 82 0.40 -39.31 7.22
N ASN A 83 0.10 -39.17 5.93
CA ASN A 83 -0.54 -40.22 5.15
C ASN A 83 0.31 -41.50 5.09
N GLN A 84 1.63 -41.37 4.91
CA GLN A 84 2.54 -42.51 4.97
C GLN A 84 2.53 -43.19 6.35
N GLN A 85 2.55 -42.41 7.44
CA GLN A 85 2.45 -42.97 8.81
C GLN A 85 1.12 -43.69 9.05
N LEU A 86 0.00 -43.15 8.54
CA LEU A 86 -1.32 -43.77 8.66
C LEU A 86 -1.41 -45.07 7.85
N LEU A 87 -0.89 -45.09 6.62
CA LEU A 87 -0.84 -46.30 5.78
C LEU A 87 0.02 -47.40 6.42
N LEU A 88 1.17 -47.04 7.00
CA LEU A 88 2.01 -47.99 7.72
C LEU A 88 1.30 -48.54 8.97
N ALA A 89 0.69 -47.67 9.77
CA ALA A 89 -0.07 -48.09 10.96
C ALA A 89 -1.24 -49.02 10.61
N TYR A 90 -1.96 -48.72 9.52
CA TYR A 90 -3.05 -49.56 9.01
C TYR A 90 -2.55 -50.96 8.61
N ARG A 91 -1.47 -51.03 7.81
CA ARG A 91 -0.85 -52.31 7.41
C ARG A 91 -0.38 -53.12 8.60
N ILE A 92 0.26 -52.48 9.59
CA ILE A 92 0.72 -53.15 10.82
C ILE A 92 -0.46 -53.73 11.60
N LYS A 93 -1.58 -53.01 11.71
CA LYS A 93 -2.81 -53.49 12.37
C LYS A 93 -3.42 -54.70 11.66
N GLU A 94 -3.39 -54.72 10.33
CA GLU A 94 -3.88 -55.84 9.52
C GLU A 94 -2.93 -57.04 9.48
N THR A 95 -1.70 -56.91 10.01
CA THR A 95 -0.73 -58.00 9.98
C THR A 95 -1.05 -59.02 11.08
N PRO A 96 -1.22 -60.31 10.77
CA PRO A 96 -1.48 -61.37 11.77
C PRO A 96 -0.40 -61.43 12.86
N LEU A 97 0.82 -61.02 12.54
CA LEU A 97 1.95 -60.93 13.48
C LEU A 97 1.64 -60.05 14.69
N LEU A 98 0.97 -58.90 14.51
CA LEU A 98 0.64 -58.00 15.63
C LEU A 98 -0.43 -58.63 16.54
N GLN A 99 -1.45 -59.28 15.96
CA GLN A 99 -2.44 -60.07 16.73
C GLN A 99 -1.78 -61.22 17.48
N THR A 100 -0.83 -61.90 16.85
CA THR A 100 -0.09 -63.03 17.45
C THR A 100 0.79 -62.56 18.61
N LEU A 101 1.46 -61.41 18.46
CA LEU A 101 2.29 -60.80 19.51
C LEU A 101 1.46 -60.28 20.69
N LEU A 102 0.29 -59.69 20.43
CA LEU A 102 -0.63 -59.23 21.49
C LEU A 102 -1.33 -60.37 22.24
N THR A 103 -1.34 -61.58 21.68
CA THR A 103 -1.98 -62.77 22.28
C THR A 103 -0.99 -63.75 22.90
N GLN A 104 0.28 -63.74 22.48
CA GLN A 104 1.33 -64.59 23.06
C GLN A 104 2.01 -63.89 24.26
N LYS A 105 1.85 -64.51 25.44
CA LYS A 105 2.24 -64.03 26.77
C LYS A 105 3.77 -64.09 27.01
N ALA A 106 4.60 -63.67 26.05
CA ALA A 106 6.04 -63.56 26.22
C ALA A 106 6.41 -62.13 26.66
N VAL A 107 6.66 -61.95 27.96
CA VAL A 107 6.78 -60.64 28.63
C VAL A 107 7.82 -59.70 28.00
N SER A 108 8.90 -60.22 27.40
CA SER A 108 10.02 -59.40 26.89
C SER A 108 9.83 -58.84 25.47
N GLU A 109 9.08 -59.52 24.59
CA GLU A 109 8.78 -58.99 23.24
C GLU A 109 7.60 -58.03 23.27
N ASP A 110 6.64 -58.29 24.15
CA ASP A 110 5.42 -57.51 24.35
C ASP A 110 5.74 -56.10 24.91
N GLU A 111 6.79 -55.97 25.73
CA GLU A 111 7.32 -54.67 26.21
C GLU A 111 7.94 -53.84 25.08
N LYS A 112 8.75 -54.47 24.21
CA LYS A 112 9.38 -53.78 23.06
C LYS A 112 8.32 -53.25 22.10
N ILE A 113 7.28 -54.03 21.83
CA ILE A 113 6.18 -53.64 20.93
C ILE A 113 5.38 -52.48 21.53
N ARG A 114 5.08 -52.53 22.83
CA ARG A 114 4.46 -51.39 23.54
C ARG A 114 5.30 -50.12 23.42
N VAL A 115 6.61 -50.20 23.62
CA VAL A 115 7.53 -49.06 23.45
C VAL A 115 7.51 -48.54 22.01
N TYR A 116 7.56 -49.41 21.00
CA TYR A 116 7.45 -49.01 19.59
C TYR A 116 6.13 -48.31 19.27
N LEU A 117 5.01 -48.82 19.76
CA LEU A 117 3.69 -48.20 19.56
C LEU A 117 3.59 -46.83 20.26
N THR A 118 4.17 -46.68 21.45
CA THR A 118 4.24 -45.37 22.13
C THR A 118 5.06 -44.38 21.33
N HIS A 119 6.23 -44.76 20.81
CA HIS A 119 7.04 -43.89 19.96
C HIS A 119 6.31 -43.50 18.66
N LEU A 120 5.59 -44.44 18.04
CA LEU A 120 4.79 -44.17 16.85
C LEU A 120 3.67 -43.14 17.13
N ASN A 121 2.90 -43.35 18.20
CA ASN A 121 1.84 -42.43 18.59
C ASN A 121 2.38 -41.04 18.92
N GLN A 122 3.55 -40.95 19.58
CA GLN A 122 4.17 -39.69 19.90
C GLN A 122 4.72 -38.97 18.66
N ALA A 123 5.24 -39.70 17.68
CA ALA A 123 5.64 -39.16 16.38
C ALA A 123 4.44 -38.60 15.61
N GLN A 124 3.32 -39.33 15.58
CA GLN A 124 2.07 -38.88 14.95
C GLN A 124 1.51 -37.62 15.62
N LEU A 125 1.48 -37.57 16.95
CA LEU A 125 1.05 -36.39 17.70
C LEU A 125 1.94 -35.18 17.41
N THR A 126 3.26 -35.38 17.37
CA THR A 126 4.24 -34.33 17.05
C THR A 126 4.01 -33.78 15.64
N LEU A 127 3.78 -34.66 14.66
CA LEU A 127 3.50 -34.26 13.28
C LEU A 127 2.19 -33.48 13.17
N ALA A 128 1.12 -33.94 13.82
CA ALA A 128 -0.16 -33.23 13.87
C ALA A 128 -0.02 -31.83 14.48
N GLN A 129 0.75 -31.70 15.56
CA GLN A 129 1.06 -30.39 16.16
C GLN A 129 1.86 -29.48 15.24
N GLN A 130 2.82 -30.02 14.49
CA GLN A 130 3.58 -29.26 13.48
C GLN A 130 2.67 -28.78 12.35
N MET A 131 1.77 -29.63 11.86
CA MET A 131 0.78 -29.27 10.85
C MET A 131 -0.13 -28.14 11.31
N MET A 132 -0.67 -28.23 12.53
CA MET A 132 -1.50 -27.16 13.10
C MET A 132 -0.73 -25.84 13.20
N LYS A 133 0.55 -25.87 13.59
CA LYS A 133 1.40 -24.66 13.59
C LYS A 133 1.57 -24.09 12.19
N THR A 134 1.83 -24.93 11.19
CA THR A 134 1.96 -24.51 9.79
C THR A 134 0.65 -23.92 9.26
N ILE A 135 -0.51 -24.49 9.58
CA ILE A 135 -1.84 -23.97 9.21
C ILE A 135 -2.07 -22.60 9.85
N ASN A 136 -1.84 -22.45 11.16
CA ASN A 136 -2.04 -21.19 11.86
C ASN A 136 -1.13 -20.07 11.31
N LEU A 137 0.12 -20.40 10.97
CA LEU A 137 1.02 -19.47 10.31
C LEU A 137 0.49 -19.07 8.93
N LEU A 138 0.03 -20.04 8.13
CA LEU A 138 -0.54 -19.77 6.80
C LEU A 138 -1.78 -18.87 6.88
N GLU A 139 -2.69 -19.11 7.82
CA GLU A 139 -3.86 -18.26 8.04
C GLU A 139 -3.46 -16.83 8.40
N LYS A 140 -2.49 -16.67 9.32
CA LYS A 140 -1.97 -15.36 9.71
C LYS A 140 -1.31 -14.64 8.53
N THR A 141 -0.49 -15.33 7.74
CA THR A 141 0.15 -14.78 6.54
C THR A 141 -0.92 -14.32 5.53
N ASN A 142 -1.96 -15.12 5.30
CA ASN A 142 -3.06 -14.76 4.39
C ASN A 142 -3.84 -13.53 4.86
N GLN A 143 -4.17 -13.44 6.16
CA GLN A 143 -4.83 -12.27 6.73
C GLN A 143 -3.97 -11.00 6.60
N THR A 144 -2.66 -11.15 6.85
CA THR A 144 -1.69 -10.06 6.72
C THR A 144 -1.58 -9.60 5.26
N LEU A 145 -1.54 -10.54 4.32
CA LEU A 145 -1.50 -10.29 2.88
C LEU A 145 -2.75 -9.53 2.41
N LEU A 146 -3.96 -9.95 2.83
CA LEU A 146 -5.21 -9.23 2.52
C LEU A 146 -5.19 -7.80 3.06
N THR A 147 -4.64 -7.59 4.26
CA THR A 147 -4.52 -6.27 4.87
C THR A 147 -3.61 -5.36 4.05
N HIS A 148 -2.44 -5.87 3.63
CA HIS A 148 -1.50 -5.12 2.79
C HIS A 148 -2.05 -4.87 1.38
N GLN A 149 -2.78 -5.81 0.79
CA GLN A 149 -3.45 -5.60 -0.50
C GLN A 149 -4.51 -4.49 -0.43
N SER A 150 -5.34 -4.49 0.62
CA SER A 150 -6.33 -3.42 0.84
C SER A 150 -5.67 -2.06 1.12
N SER A 151 -4.58 -2.06 1.87
CA SER A 151 -3.74 -0.87 2.10
C SER A 151 -3.20 -0.31 0.78
N LEU A 152 -2.61 -1.17 -0.05
CA LEU A 152 -2.07 -0.81 -1.36
C LEU A 152 -3.15 -0.22 -2.28
N GLU A 153 -4.36 -0.79 -2.29
CA GLU A 153 -5.48 -0.25 -3.06
C GLU A 153 -5.85 1.17 -2.62
N LYS A 154 -5.93 1.43 -1.30
CA LYS A 154 -6.17 2.78 -0.77
C LYS A 154 -5.06 3.76 -1.15
N ILE A 155 -3.80 3.31 -1.13
CA ILE A 155 -2.66 4.14 -1.55
C ILE A 155 -2.79 4.52 -3.03
N TYR A 156 -3.22 3.60 -3.91
CA TYR A 156 -3.47 3.93 -5.32
C TYR A 156 -4.61 4.93 -5.50
N GLN A 157 -5.70 4.81 -4.73
CA GLN A 157 -6.78 5.81 -4.78
C GLN A 157 -6.28 7.19 -4.36
N ASN A 158 -5.46 7.27 -3.31
CA ASN A 158 -4.83 8.52 -2.90
C ASN A 158 -3.91 9.08 -4.00
N GLN A 159 -3.08 8.26 -4.62
CA GLN A 159 -2.22 8.67 -5.73
C GLN A 159 -3.03 9.25 -6.91
N LYS A 160 -4.18 8.64 -7.21
CA LYS A 160 -5.08 9.13 -8.26
C LYS A 160 -5.62 10.53 -7.91
N MET A 161 -6.11 10.73 -6.69
CA MET A 161 -6.58 12.04 -6.22
C MET A 161 -5.46 13.10 -6.22
N GLU A 162 -4.25 12.72 -5.82
CA GLU A 162 -3.07 13.60 -5.86
C GLU A 162 -2.74 14.03 -7.29
N LYS A 163 -2.82 13.10 -8.25
CA LYS A 163 -2.59 13.38 -9.67
C LYS A 163 -3.65 14.33 -10.24
N GLU A 164 -4.93 14.07 -9.97
CA GLU A 164 -6.03 14.95 -10.37
C GLU A 164 -5.87 16.36 -9.76
N GLY A 165 -5.51 16.44 -8.48
CA GLY A 165 -5.22 17.71 -7.81
C GLY A 165 -4.04 18.47 -8.43
N LEU A 166 -2.99 17.75 -8.84
CA LEU A 166 -1.83 18.34 -9.52
C LEU A 166 -2.22 18.89 -10.90
N GLU A 167 -2.98 18.13 -11.68
CA GLU A 167 -3.46 18.57 -13.00
C GLU A 167 -4.32 19.84 -12.88
N LEU A 168 -5.23 19.90 -11.91
CA LEU A 168 -6.04 21.10 -11.63
C LEU A 168 -5.17 22.30 -11.22
N ALA A 169 -4.16 22.09 -10.38
CA ALA A 169 -3.25 23.15 -9.95
C ALA A 169 -2.41 23.68 -11.14
N LEU A 170 -1.94 22.80 -12.02
CA LEU A 170 -1.21 23.17 -13.23
C LEU A 170 -2.09 23.94 -14.22
N GLN A 171 -3.36 23.53 -14.40
CA GLN A 171 -4.32 24.27 -15.22
C GLN A 171 -4.60 25.67 -14.65
N LYS A 172 -4.80 25.77 -13.34
CA LYS A 172 -4.99 27.06 -12.65
C LYS A 172 -3.78 27.97 -12.84
N ARG A 173 -2.57 27.44 -12.66
CA ARG A 173 -1.31 28.17 -12.90
C ARG A 173 -1.26 28.71 -14.33
N LYS A 174 -1.56 27.87 -15.32
CA LYS A 174 -1.60 28.28 -16.73
C LYS A 174 -2.59 29.44 -16.96
N GLY A 175 -3.80 29.35 -16.40
CA GLY A 175 -4.80 30.42 -16.49
C GLY A 175 -4.33 31.74 -15.85
N LEU A 176 -3.72 31.67 -14.66
CA LEU A 176 -3.19 32.85 -13.98
C LEU A 176 -2.03 33.51 -14.75
N LEU A 177 -1.16 32.69 -15.35
CA LEU A 177 -0.08 33.20 -16.21
C LEU A 177 -0.64 33.91 -17.45
N CYS A 178 -1.66 33.35 -18.10
CA CYS A 178 -2.34 34.03 -19.20
C CYS A 178 -2.91 35.40 -18.77
N ASN A 179 -3.55 35.49 -17.60
CA ASN A 179 -4.10 36.74 -17.07
C ASN A 179 -3.02 37.79 -16.76
N LEU A 180 -1.82 37.35 -16.35
CA LEU A 180 -0.68 38.23 -16.10
C LEU A 180 -0.07 38.80 -17.40
N HIS A 181 -0.29 38.14 -18.54
CA HIS A 181 0.21 38.54 -19.86
C HIS A 181 -0.89 39.18 -20.74
N SER A 182 -2.09 39.40 -20.18
CA SER A 182 -3.20 40.08 -20.86
C SER A 182 -2.86 41.56 -21.10
N PRO A 183 -3.26 42.15 -22.25
CA PRO A 183 -3.08 43.57 -22.54
C PRO A 183 -3.66 44.51 -21.47
N GLU A 184 -4.66 44.04 -20.72
CA GLU A 184 -5.31 44.78 -19.64
C GLU A 184 -4.41 44.93 -18.41
N THR A 185 -3.48 43.99 -18.18
CA THR A 185 -2.48 44.03 -17.09
C THR A 185 -1.09 44.45 -17.55
N SER A 186 -0.83 44.46 -18.86
CA SER A 186 0.40 44.99 -19.46
C SER A 186 0.28 46.49 -19.73
N THR A 187 0.55 47.33 -18.73
CA THR A 187 0.85 48.73 -19.00
C THR A 187 2.08 48.82 -19.91
N LYS A 188 1.86 49.32 -21.12
CA LYS A 188 2.91 49.73 -22.08
C LYS A 188 4.00 50.49 -21.33
N ARG A 189 5.21 49.92 -21.25
CA ARG A 189 6.43 50.71 -21.15
C ARG A 189 6.69 51.28 -22.55
N ALA A 190 6.34 52.55 -22.74
CA ALA A 190 6.83 53.40 -23.81
C ALA A 190 7.84 54.37 -23.21
#